data_AF-A0A4R4ZQ20-F1
#
_entry.id   AF-A0A4R4ZQ20-F1
#
_cell.length_a   1.000
_cell.length_b   1.000
_cell.length_c   1.000
_cell.angle_alpha   90.00
_cell.angle_beta   90.00
_cell.angle_gamma   90.00
#
_symmetry.space_group_name_H-M   'P 1'
#
loop_
_entity.id
_entity.type
_entity.pdbx_description
1 polymer ?
#
loop_
_entity_poly.entity_id
_entity_poly.type
_entity_poly.pdbx_seq_one_letter_code
_entity_poly.pdbx_strand_id
1 'polypeptide(L)'
;MRSRARLRVVPFVVALALLVVTLLAGVLVGSAGLPVSGVLKALADRIPFVHVDSGFGVIDENVLFQLRVPRALMAALVGGMLAVAGAGYQG
;
A
#
# COMPACT_ATOMS: atom_id res chain seq x y z
N MET A 1 -8.75 38.45 6.97
CA MET A 1 -8.63 37.00 7.27
C MET A 1 -8.80 36.16 6.01
N ARG A 2 -7.83 36.16 5.08
CA ARG A 2 -7.82 35.27 3.91
C ARG A 2 -6.41 34.70 3.74
N SER A 3 -5.96 33.87 4.69
CA SER A 3 -4.85 32.96 4.42
C SER A 3 -5.36 31.90 3.47
N ARG A 4 -5.16 32.11 2.17
CA ARG A 4 -5.38 31.09 1.16
C ARG A 4 -4.49 29.91 1.54
N ALA A 5 -5.09 28.81 1.99
CA ALA A 5 -4.43 27.52 2.10
C ALA A 5 -4.01 27.11 0.69
N ARG A 6 -2.85 27.60 0.23
CA ARG A 6 -2.23 27.08 -0.98
C ARG A 6 -1.85 25.64 -0.62
N LEU A 7 -2.59 24.69 -1.17
CA LEU A 7 -2.25 23.27 -1.12
C LEU A 7 -0.84 23.16 -1.72
N ARG A 8 0.16 23.07 -0.85
CA ARG A 8 1.55 22.93 -1.29
C ARG A 8 1.62 21.55 -1.92
N VAL A 9 1.99 21.46 -3.20
CA VAL A 9 2.07 20.18 -3.92
C VAL A 9 3.05 19.22 -3.23
N VAL A 10 4.13 19.76 -2.68
CA VAL A 10 5.20 19.00 -2.02
C VAL A 10 4.69 18.06 -0.91
N PRO A 11 3.98 18.51 0.15
CA PRO A 11 3.50 17.61 1.20
C PRO A 11 2.53 16.54 0.69
N PHE A 12 1.69 16.83 -0.31
CA PHE A 12 0.83 15.80 -0.91
C PHE A 12 1.62 14.72 -1.62
N VAL A 13 2.63 15.11 -2.40
CA VAL A 13 3.52 14.16 -3.08
C VAL A 13 4.28 13.30 -2.07
N VAL A 14 4.79 13.92 -0.99
CA VAL A 14 5.49 13.19 0.08
C VAL A 14 4.54 12.22 0.79
N ALA A 15 3.32 12.64 1.14
CA ALA A 15 2.35 11.77 1.79
C ALA A 15 1.95 10.59 0.90
N LEU A 16 1.73 10.82 -0.40
CA LEU A 16 1.43 9.75 -1.36
C LEU A 16 2.60 8.77 -1.50
N ALA A 17 3.83 9.28 -1.61
CA ALA A 17 5.02 8.43 -1.68
C ALA A 17 5.17 7.57 -0.42
N LEU A 18 4.99 8.16 0.77
CA LEU A 18 5.03 7.43 2.04
C LEU A 18 3.92 6.38 2.14
N LEU A 19 2.71 6.68 1.65
CA LEU A 19 1.62 5.70 1.62
C LEU A 19 1.98 4.50 0.73
N VAL A 20 2.53 4.73 -0.46
CA VAL A 20 2.95 3.64 -1.35
C VAL A 20 4.07 2.81 -0.72
N VAL A 21 5.08 3.47 -0.13
CA VAL A 21 6.20 2.77 0.54
C VAL A 21 5.71 1.92 1.71
N THR A 22 4.81 2.44 2.54
CA THR A 22 4.28 1.70 3.70
C THR A 22 3.36 0.55 3.28
N LEU A 23 2.57 0.70 2.22
CA LEU A 23 1.80 -0.39 1.63
C LEU A 23 2.71 -1.51 1.12
N LEU A 24 3.75 -1.16 0.35
CA LEU A 24 4.74 -2.14 -0.12
C LEU A 24 5.43 -2.84 1.05
N ALA A 25 5.89 -2.09 2.05
CA ALA A 25 6.49 -2.66 3.25
C ALA A 25 5.52 -3.63 3.97
N GLY A 26 4.24 -3.26 4.10
CA GLY A 26 3.21 -4.09 4.73
C GLY A 26 2.88 -5.39 3.97
N VAL A 27 3.10 -5.42 2.65
CA VAL A 27 2.94 -6.62 1.81
C VAL A 27 4.20 -7.49 1.84
N LEU A 28 5.38 -6.87 1.81
CA LEU A 28 6.67 -7.56 1.88
C LEU A 28 6.88 -8.26 3.23
N VAL A 29 6.45 -7.63 4.34
CA VAL A 29 6.59 -8.18 5.69
C VAL A 29 5.42 -9.13 6.02
N GLY A 30 5.69 -10.43 6.01
CA GLY A 30 4.72 -11.46 6.41
C GLY A 30 5.34 -12.83 6.69
N SER A 31 4.67 -13.61 7.53
CA SER A 31 5.17 -14.84 8.16
C SER A 31 5.38 -16.03 7.22
N ALA A 32 4.75 -16.06 6.04
CA ALA A 32 4.77 -17.21 5.15
C ALA A 32 6.10 -17.47 4.41
N GLY A 33 7.22 -16.86 4.84
CA GLY A 33 8.54 -17.12 4.26
C GLY A 33 8.73 -16.71 2.79
N LEU A 34 7.78 -15.97 2.21
CA LEU A 34 7.83 -15.56 0.81
C LEU A 34 9.07 -14.69 0.52
N PRO A 35 9.88 -15.04 -0.51
CA PRO A 35 11.02 -14.23 -0.91
C PRO A 35 10.55 -12.87 -1.44
N VAL A 36 11.23 -11.80 -1.02
CA VAL A 36 10.94 -10.41 -1.43
C VAL A 36 10.89 -10.26 -2.95
N SER A 37 11.84 -10.89 -3.65
CA SER A 37 11.90 -10.87 -5.12
C SER A 37 10.67 -11.53 -5.76
N GLY A 38 10.18 -12.64 -5.21
CA GLY A 38 8.97 -13.31 -5.67
C GLY A 38 7.73 -12.44 -5.46
N VAL A 39 7.62 -11.77 -4.30
CA VAL A 39 6.50 -10.86 -4.01
C VAL A 39 6.49 -9.68 -4.99
N LEU A 40 7.64 -9.07 -5.26
CA LEU A 40 7.74 -7.96 -6.21
C LEU A 40 7.37 -8.40 -7.63
N LYS A 41 7.83 -9.59 -8.06
CA LYS A 41 7.47 -10.15 -9.37
C LYS A 41 5.98 -10.44 -9.47
N ALA A 42 5.38 -11.06 -8.45
CA ALA A 42 3.95 -11.35 -8.40
C ALA A 42 3.12 -10.06 -8.47
N LEU A 43 3.53 -9.00 -7.76
CA LEU A 43 2.88 -7.69 -7.86
C LEU A 43 3.02 -7.08 -9.26
N ALA A 44 4.20 -7.22 -9.89
CA ALA A 44 4.44 -6.74 -11.25
C ALA A 44 3.61 -7.48 -12.30
N ASP A 45 3.41 -8.78 -12.15
CA ASP A 45 2.59 -9.62 -13.04
C ASP A 45 1.10 -9.21 -13.05
N ARG A 46 0.64 -8.49 -12.02
CA ARG A 46 -0.71 -7.90 -12.03
C ARG A 46 -0.84 -6.57 -12.77
N ILE A 47 0.25 -6.01 -13.25
CA ILE A 47 0.20 -4.82 -14.09
C ILE A 47 -0.23 -5.26 -15.50
N PRO A 48 -1.26 -4.64 -16.10
CA PRO A 48 -1.66 -4.98 -17.46
C PRO A 48 -0.46 -4.83 -18.41
N PHE A 49 -0.33 -5.79 -19.33
CA PHE A 49 0.78 -5.90 -20.30
C PHE A 49 2.13 -6.37 -19.73
N VAL A 50 2.22 -6.68 -18.43
CA VAL A 50 3.40 -7.27 -17.81
C VAL A 50 3.13 -8.75 -17.53
N HIS A 51 4.03 -9.62 -17.99
CA HIS A 51 3.99 -11.05 -17.69
C HIS A 51 5.33 -11.46 -17.11
N VAL A 52 5.33 -11.81 -15.83
CA VAL A 52 6.54 -12.20 -15.09
C VAL A 52 6.20 -13.38 -14.20
N ASP A 53 6.90 -14.49 -14.43
CA ASP A 53 6.79 -15.64 -13.52
C ASP A 53 7.42 -15.31 -12.16
N SER A 54 6.58 -15.28 -11.14
CA SER A 54 6.97 -15.04 -9.76
C SER A 54 7.64 -16.26 -9.10
N GLY A 55 7.48 -17.45 -9.68
CA GLY A 55 7.91 -18.73 -9.12
C GLY A 55 7.08 -19.19 -7.91
N PHE A 56 5.92 -18.57 -7.68
CA PHE A 56 5.03 -18.91 -6.57
C PHE A 56 4.09 -20.06 -6.92
N GLY A 57 3.87 -20.95 -5.95
CA GLY A 57 2.79 -21.92 -6.02
C GLY A 57 1.44 -21.27 -5.69
N VAL A 58 0.35 -21.99 -5.95
CA VAL A 58 -1.04 -21.53 -5.73
C VAL A 58 -1.28 -21.03 -4.30
N ILE A 59 -0.67 -21.68 -3.30
CA ILE A 59 -0.82 -21.30 -1.89
C ILE A 59 -0.15 -19.95 -1.63
N ASP A 60 1.07 -19.75 -2.13
CA ASP A 60 1.84 -18.52 -1.95
C ASP A 60 1.16 -17.33 -2.61
N GLU A 61 0.62 -17.54 -3.80
CA GLU A 61 -0.15 -16.54 -4.54
C GLU A 61 -1.45 -16.17 -3.78
N ASN A 62 -2.19 -17.15 -3.28
CA ASN A 62 -3.38 -16.90 -2.46
C ASN A 62 -3.03 -16.16 -1.16
N VAL A 63 -1.95 -16.55 -0.46
CA VAL A 63 -1.49 -15.85 0.75
C VAL A 63 -1.14 -14.40 0.43
N LEU A 64 -0.47 -14.14 -0.70
CA LEU A 64 -0.13 -12.77 -1.09
C LEU A 64 -1.40 -11.96 -1.41
N PHE A 65 -2.24 -12.43 -2.33
CA PHE A 65 -3.32 -11.63 -2.91
C PHE A 65 -4.64 -11.69 -2.16
N GLN A 66 -4.94 -12.79 -1.45
CA GLN A 66 -6.17 -12.93 -0.69
C GLN A 66 -6.00 -12.56 0.79
N LEU A 67 -4.77 -12.49 1.30
CA LEU A 67 -4.52 -12.16 2.71
C LEU A 67 -3.63 -10.92 2.90
N ARG A 68 -2.40 -10.91 2.37
CA ARG A 68 -1.44 -9.82 2.65
C ARG A 68 -1.86 -8.48 2.04
N VAL A 69 -2.21 -8.49 0.76
CA VAL A 69 -2.65 -7.28 0.03
C VAL A 69 -3.93 -6.71 0.65
N PRO A 70 -5.01 -7.49 0.87
CA PRO A 70 -6.22 -6.99 1.52
C PRO A 70 -5.96 -6.42 2.92
N ARG A 71 -5.12 -7.07 3.73
CA ARG A 71 -4.75 -6.57 5.06
C ARG A 71 -4.10 -5.18 5.00
N ALA A 72 -3.13 -4.99 4.11
CA ALA A 72 -2.43 -3.71 3.97
C ALA A 72 -3.38 -2.59 3.53
N LEU A 73 -4.30 -2.89 2.60
CA LEU A 73 -5.32 -1.95 2.15
C LEU A 73 -6.28 -1.59 3.28
N MET A 74 -6.76 -2.57 4.05
CA MET A 74 -7.61 -2.32 5.21
C MET A 74 -6.91 -1.42 6.25
N ALA A 75 -5.62 -1.65 6.52
CA ALA A 75 -4.86 -0.81 7.43
C ALA A 75 -4.75 0.64 6.93
N ALA A 76 -4.51 0.85 5.63
CA ALA A 76 -4.47 2.18 5.03
C ALA A 76 -5.83 2.89 5.09
N LEU A 77 -6.92 2.17 4.83
CA LEU A 77 -8.28 2.71 4.93
C LEU A 77 -8.63 3.09 6.37
N VAL A 78 -8.38 2.21 7.33
CA VAL A 78 -8.63 2.48 8.76
C VAL A 78 -7.79 3.67 9.24
N GLY A 79 -6.50 3.69 8.93
CA GLY A 79 -5.63 4.82 9.27
C GLY A 79 -6.09 6.13 8.64
N GLY A 80 -6.52 6.10 7.37
CA GLY A 80 -7.09 7.26 6.68
C GLY A 80 -8.37 7.77 7.34
N MET A 81 -9.29 6.87 7.71
CA MET A 81 -10.52 7.25 8.42
C MET A 81 -10.23 7.90 9.77
N LEU A 82 -9.28 7.36 10.54
CA LEU A 82 -8.87 7.95 11.83
C LEU A 82 -8.22 9.33 11.66
N ALA A 83 -7.38 9.50 10.63
CA ALA A 83 -6.77 10.79 10.32
C ALA A 83 -7.81 11.86 9.94
N VAL A 84 -8.80 11.50 9.12
CA VAL A 84 -9.90 12.39 8.74
C VAL A 84 -10.77 12.75 9.95
N ALA A 85 -11.10 11.77 10.80
CA ALA A 85 -11.85 12.03 12.03
C ALA A 85 -11.10 12.99 12.97
N GLY A 86 -9.79 12.78 13.15
CA GLY A 86 -8.94 13.66 13.96
C GLY A 86 -8.88 15.09 13.41
N ALA A 87 -8.71 15.25 12.09
CA ALA A 87 -8.73 16.57 11.46
C ALA A 87 -10.10 17.27 11.61
N GLY A 88 -11.20 16.51 11.55
CA GLY A 88 -12.55 17.01 11.74
C GLY A 88 -12.85 17.50 13.15
N TYR A 89 -12.21 16.94 14.18
CA TYR A 89 -12.32 17.42 15.58
C TYR A 89 -11.40 18.61 15.89
N GLN A 90 -10.38 18.86 15.06
CA GLN A 90 -9.38 19.92 15.28
C GLN A 90 -9.65 21.20 14.48
N GLY A 91 -10.50 21.12 13.45
CA GLY A 91 -10.98 22.28 12.67
C GLY A 91 -12.15 22.97 13.35
#